data_AF-A0A8T6MGB1-F1
#
_entry.id   AF-A0A8T6MGB1-F1
#
_cell.length_a   1.000
_cell.length_b   1.000
_cell.length_c   1.000
_cell.angle_alpha   90.00
_cell.angle_beta   90.00
_cell.angle_gamma   90.00
#
_symmetry.space_group_name_H-M   'P 1'
#
loop_
_entity.id
_entity.type
_entity.pdbx_description
1 polymer ?
#
loop_
_entity_poly.entity_id
_entity_poly.type
_entity_poly.pdbx_seq_one_letter_code
_entity_poly.pdbx_strand_id
1 'polypeptide(L)'
;MQFLNLLKEYSNKDKSSICILPLLYNGKVTVGEGAYKGPKEIIKSSYELEYFDCDLKTEPYLNGIYTFKEINFLKNKEDFFKVSKEISNAVYKNISSFKFPIILGSDHSTTFPVVSAFEKIEKDFGIIVLDAHSDLREEWGKDTWHHACVSRYISKNHKTLIAGVRSQDFYEYDFLKTKDGKNVSVIYADNLHKSLNNFKKQLKKLPKKIFLSIDVDFFDPSIIKNTNTPEPGGFNWNQTMKILNLIFKEKEIIGADIVEFSPKGANWNFSSESYFLAKLVYKIIAYKFK
;
A
#
# COMPACT_ATOMS: atom_id res chain seq x y z
N MET A 1 -10.55 5.94 -16.86
CA MET A 1 -11.36 5.60 -15.68
C MET A 1 -11.07 6.63 -14.61
N GLN A 2 -12.09 7.11 -13.91
CA GLN A 2 -11.95 8.11 -12.83
C GLN A 2 -12.49 7.51 -11.54
N PHE A 3 -11.67 7.43 -10.49
CA PHE A 3 -12.10 6.97 -9.16
C PHE A 3 -13.34 7.75 -8.69
N LEU A 4 -14.35 7.04 -8.16
CA LEU A 4 -15.70 7.51 -7.81
C LEU A 4 -16.57 8.04 -8.98
N ASN A 5 -16.13 7.85 -10.24
CA ASN A 5 -16.80 8.37 -11.43
C ASN A 5 -17.18 9.85 -11.33
N LEU A 6 -16.31 10.65 -10.71
CA LEU A 6 -16.58 12.06 -10.39
C LEU A 6 -16.76 12.92 -11.64
N LEU A 7 -17.58 13.96 -11.48
CA LEU A 7 -17.69 15.05 -12.45
C LEU A 7 -16.36 15.79 -12.60
N LYS A 8 -16.13 16.37 -13.79
CA LYS A 8 -14.88 17.07 -14.13
C LYS A 8 -14.50 18.18 -13.15
N GLU A 9 -15.46 18.82 -12.49
CA GLU A 9 -15.19 19.87 -11.52
C GLU A 9 -14.45 19.36 -10.26
N TYR A 10 -14.70 18.10 -9.87
CA TYR A 10 -14.06 17.42 -8.74
C TYR A 10 -12.93 16.47 -9.15
N SER A 11 -12.69 16.32 -10.46
CA SER A 11 -11.66 15.44 -11.01
C SER A 11 -10.70 16.16 -11.95
N ASN A 12 -10.63 17.49 -11.89
CA ASN A 12 -9.69 18.26 -12.69
C ASN A 12 -8.30 18.21 -12.04
N LYS A 13 -7.26 17.97 -12.85
CA LYS A 13 -5.88 17.82 -12.39
C LYS A 13 -5.40 19.01 -11.54
N ASP A 14 -5.68 20.23 -12.01
CA ASP A 14 -5.16 21.47 -11.40
C ASP A 14 -5.93 21.88 -10.14
N LYS A 15 -7.14 21.34 -9.95
CA LYS A 15 -7.98 21.59 -8.77
C LYS A 15 -7.93 20.47 -7.74
N SER A 16 -7.36 19.32 -8.07
CA SER A 16 -7.37 18.14 -7.21
C SER A 16 -6.18 18.14 -6.25
N SER A 17 -6.45 17.98 -4.95
CA SER A 17 -5.41 17.77 -3.95
C SER A 17 -4.90 16.32 -3.93
N ILE A 18 -5.73 15.39 -4.39
CA ILE A 18 -5.48 13.95 -4.36
C ILE A 18 -5.23 13.44 -5.78
N CYS A 19 -4.29 12.51 -5.92
CA CYS A 19 -4.22 11.70 -7.14
C CYS A 19 -4.26 10.20 -6.84
N ILE A 20 -4.94 9.47 -7.73
CA ILE A 20 -4.90 8.01 -7.81
C ILE A 20 -4.04 7.65 -9.02
N LEU A 21 -2.99 6.87 -8.78
CA LEU A 21 -2.05 6.46 -9.82
C LEU A 21 -1.99 4.93 -9.93
N PRO A 22 -2.58 4.34 -10.97
CA PRO A 22 -2.42 2.91 -11.25
C PRO A 22 -1.00 2.62 -11.76
N LEU A 23 -0.31 1.67 -11.14
CA LEU A 23 1.00 1.20 -11.55
C LEU A 23 0.93 -0.29 -11.87
N LEU A 24 1.12 -0.60 -13.15
CA LEU A 24 1.08 -1.97 -13.66
C LEU A 24 2.50 -2.48 -13.88
N TYR A 25 2.87 -3.50 -13.12
CA TYR A 25 4.14 -4.19 -13.22
C TYR A 25 3.90 -5.69 -13.03
N ASN A 26 4.65 -6.50 -13.75
CA ASN A 26 4.62 -7.95 -13.59
C ASN A 26 5.98 -8.38 -13.08
N GLY A 27 6.18 -8.29 -11.76
CA GLY A 27 7.39 -8.79 -11.13
C GLY A 27 7.53 -10.30 -11.26
N LYS A 28 8.69 -10.81 -10.85
CA LYS A 28 8.92 -12.27 -10.76
C LYS A 28 8.20 -12.82 -9.53
N VAL A 29 6.88 -12.89 -9.57
CA VAL A 29 6.07 -13.51 -8.52
C VAL A 29 6.22 -15.04 -8.59
N THR A 30 6.45 -15.66 -7.43
CA THR A 30 6.67 -17.11 -7.34
C THR A 30 5.36 -17.91 -7.45
N VAL A 31 4.23 -17.32 -7.03
CA VAL A 31 2.91 -17.96 -7.04
C VAL A 31 1.87 -16.99 -7.62
N GLY A 32 1.26 -17.37 -8.74
CA GLY A 32 0.13 -16.66 -9.34
C GLY A 32 0.52 -15.47 -10.22
N GLU A 33 -0.25 -15.26 -11.29
CA GLU A 33 -0.22 -14.04 -12.11
C GLU A 33 -1.53 -13.26 -11.88
N GLY A 34 -1.48 -11.93 -11.93
CA GLY A 34 -2.71 -11.12 -11.98
C GLY A 34 -2.77 -9.88 -11.10
N ALA A 35 -1.80 -9.62 -10.23
CA ALA A 35 -1.78 -8.43 -9.37
C ALA A 35 -1.90 -7.12 -10.18
N TYR A 36 -1.33 -7.08 -11.38
CA TYR A 36 -1.47 -5.94 -12.31
C TYR A 36 -2.92 -5.65 -12.77
N LYS A 37 -3.87 -6.57 -12.56
CA LYS A 37 -5.29 -6.33 -12.84
C LYS A 37 -5.99 -5.61 -11.69
N GLY A 38 -5.44 -5.70 -10.48
CA GLY A 38 -6.00 -5.12 -9.26
C GLY A 38 -6.33 -3.63 -9.36
N PRO A 39 -5.40 -2.76 -9.82
CA PRO A 39 -5.64 -1.31 -9.90
C PRO A 39 -6.89 -0.94 -10.70
N LYS A 40 -7.12 -1.62 -11.82
CA LYS A 40 -8.29 -1.39 -12.66
C LYS A 40 -9.58 -1.77 -11.93
N GLU A 41 -9.62 -2.94 -11.31
CA GLU A 41 -10.84 -3.43 -10.64
C GLU A 41 -11.18 -2.61 -9.39
N ILE A 42 -10.18 -2.14 -8.64
CA ILE A 42 -10.38 -1.21 -7.51
C ILE A 42 -11.02 0.10 -8.00
N ILE A 43 -10.47 0.71 -9.07
CA ILE A 43 -11.04 1.95 -9.61
C ILE A 43 -12.45 1.71 -10.16
N LYS A 44 -12.69 0.61 -10.86
CA LYS A 44 -14.03 0.30 -11.38
C LYS A 44 -15.04 0.14 -10.25
N SER A 45 -14.68 -0.58 -9.18
CA SER A 45 -15.58 -0.82 -8.04
C SER A 45 -15.85 0.44 -7.23
N SER A 46 -14.97 1.43 -7.30
CA SER A 46 -15.20 2.74 -6.67
C SER A 46 -16.43 3.48 -7.20
N TYR A 47 -16.97 3.09 -8.37
CA TYR A 47 -18.12 3.79 -8.97
C TYR A 47 -19.41 3.55 -8.20
N GLU A 48 -19.44 2.48 -7.42
CA GLU A 48 -20.59 2.08 -6.60
C GLU A 48 -20.52 2.64 -5.18
N LEU A 49 -19.49 3.44 -4.85
CA LEU A 49 -19.33 4.00 -3.52
C LEU A 49 -20.16 5.27 -3.34
N GLU A 50 -20.80 5.36 -2.18
CA GLU A 50 -21.34 6.62 -1.69
C GLU A 50 -20.25 7.64 -1.43
N TYR A 51 -20.54 8.90 -1.80
CA TYR A 51 -19.61 10.02 -1.64
C TYR A 51 -19.47 10.47 -0.18
N PHE A 52 -20.47 10.21 0.67
CA PHE A 52 -20.43 10.58 2.08
C PHE A 52 -19.75 9.48 2.92
N ASP A 53 -18.77 9.87 3.74
CA ASP A 53 -18.20 8.99 4.77
C ASP A 53 -18.99 9.13 6.07
N CYS A 54 -19.76 8.10 6.43
CA CYS A 54 -20.66 8.13 7.58
C CYS A 54 -19.95 8.18 8.95
N ASP A 55 -18.77 7.56 9.08
CA ASP A 55 -18.06 7.54 10.37
C ASP A 55 -17.44 8.90 10.70
N LEU A 56 -16.98 9.61 9.67
CA LEU A 56 -16.29 10.89 9.79
C LEU A 56 -17.20 12.08 9.52
N LYS A 57 -18.38 11.84 8.93
CA LYS A 57 -19.36 12.84 8.53
C LYS A 57 -18.78 13.88 7.58
N THR A 58 -18.00 13.41 6.60
CA THR A 58 -17.34 14.26 5.60
C THR A 58 -17.62 13.76 4.19
N GLU A 59 -17.34 14.62 3.22
CA GLU A 59 -17.35 14.31 1.79
C GLU A 59 -15.93 14.47 1.21
N PRO A 60 -15.05 13.46 1.39
CA PRO A 60 -13.64 13.58 1.03
C PRO A 60 -13.37 13.97 -0.43
N TYR A 61 -14.25 13.58 -1.36
CA TYR A 61 -14.14 13.91 -2.79
C TYR A 61 -14.13 15.42 -3.08
N LEU A 62 -14.64 16.26 -2.18
CA LEU A 62 -14.62 17.73 -2.32
C LEU A 62 -13.21 18.30 -2.36
N ASN A 63 -12.20 17.56 -1.87
CA ASN A 63 -10.78 17.94 -1.99
C ASN A 63 -10.21 17.73 -3.41
N GLY A 64 -11.02 17.18 -4.32
CA GLY A 64 -10.69 16.87 -5.69
C GLY A 64 -9.78 15.64 -5.82
N ILE A 65 -10.21 14.67 -6.64
CA ILE A 65 -9.50 13.42 -6.88
C ILE A 65 -9.23 13.27 -8.37
N TYR A 66 -7.97 13.37 -8.77
CA TYR A 66 -7.56 13.13 -10.15
C TYR A 66 -7.05 11.70 -10.33
N THR A 67 -7.64 10.93 -11.25
CA THR A 67 -7.15 9.59 -11.59
C THR A 67 -6.31 9.63 -12.85
N PHE A 68 -5.05 9.25 -12.74
CA PHE A 68 -4.17 9.13 -13.89
C PHE A 68 -4.52 7.92 -14.76
N LYS A 69 -4.12 7.97 -16.04
CA LYS A 69 -3.97 6.74 -16.83
C LYS A 69 -2.88 5.87 -16.19
N GLU A 70 -3.00 4.56 -16.35
CA GLU A 70 -2.01 3.65 -15.79
C GLU A 70 -0.59 3.91 -16.31
N ILE A 71 0.39 3.79 -15.41
CA ILE A 71 1.79 3.62 -15.77
C ILE A 71 1.99 2.12 -16.02
N ASN A 72 2.43 1.75 -17.22
CA ASN A 72 2.47 0.35 -17.65
C ASN A 72 3.89 -0.12 -17.95
N PHE A 73 4.38 -1.06 -17.15
CA PHE A 73 5.67 -1.72 -17.28
C PHE A 73 5.55 -3.24 -17.49
N LEU A 74 4.38 -3.76 -17.87
CA LEU A 74 4.11 -5.20 -17.99
C LEU A 74 4.98 -5.94 -19.01
N LYS A 75 5.42 -5.23 -20.06
CA LYS A 75 6.25 -5.80 -21.13
C LYS A 75 7.74 -5.54 -20.94
N ASN A 76 8.13 -4.86 -19.85
CA ASN A 76 9.52 -4.52 -19.63
C ASN A 76 10.30 -5.78 -19.21
N LYS A 77 11.35 -6.10 -19.97
CA LYS A 77 12.23 -7.26 -19.74
C LYS A 77 13.63 -6.85 -19.28
N GLU A 78 13.82 -5.55 -19.02
CA GLU A 78 15.09 -5.02 -18.55
C GLU A 78 15.37 -5.45 -17.11
N ASP A 79 16.60 -5.23 -16.69
CA ASP A 79 17.00 -5.46 -15.30
C ASP A 79 16.17 -4.59 -14.33
N PHE A 80 15.82 -5.18 -13.19
CA PHE A 80 14.95 -4.56 -12.21
C PHE A 80 15.43 -3.18 -11.76
N PHE A 81 16.75 -2.95 -11.58
CA PHE A 81 17.23 -1.64 -11.14
C PHE A 81 16.91 -0.55 -12.15
N LYS A 82 17.02 -0.88 -13.44
CA LYS A 82 16.70 0.06 -14.52
C LYS A 82 15.20 0.33 -14.55
N VAL A 83 14.39 -0.72 -14.50
CA VAL A 83 12.91 -0.61 -14.45
C VAL A 83 12.46 0.16 -13.21
N SER A 84 13.04 -0.12 -12.05
CA SER A 84 12.74 0.57 -10.78
C SER A 84 13.03 2.07 -10.87
N LYS A 85 14.17 2.45 -11.47
CA LYS A 85 14.48 3.87 -11.71
C LYS A 85 13.48 4.53 -12.67
N GLU A 86 13.07 3.82 -13.72
CA GLU A 86 12.05 4.30 -14.67
C GLU A 86 10.68 4.47 -14.00
N ILE A 87 10.23 3.47 -13.23
CA ILE A 87 9.02 3.54 -12.42
C ILE A 87 9.10 4.73 -11.47
N SER A 88 10.19 4.85 -10.71
CA SER A 88 10.38 5.95 -9.76
C SER A 88 10.32 7.33 -10.42
N ASN A 89 10.90 7.48 -11.61
CA ASN A 89 10.83 8.74 -12.36
C ASN A 89 9.42 9.02 -12.89
N ALA A 90 8.74 8.00 -13.40
CA ALA A 90 7.37 8.13 -13.89
C ALA A 90 6.40 8.49 -12.75
N VAL A 91 6.48 7.77 -11.62
CA VAL A 91 5.68 8.05 -10.41
C VAL A 91 5.95 9.47 -9.95
N TYR A 92 7.21 9.86 -9.75
CA TYR A 92 7.58 11.22 -9.31
C TYR A 92 6.98 12.32 -10.20
N LYS A 93 7.09 12.18 -11.52
CA LYS A 93 6.57 13.16 -12.49
C LYS A 93 5.05 13.34 -12.35
N ASN A 94 4.34 12.28 -12.01
CA ASN A 94 2.89 12.29 -11.88
C ASN A 94 2.44 12.84 -10.52
N ILE A 95 3.12 12.47 -9.43
CA ILE A 95 2.63 12.72 -8.07
C ILE A 95 3.14 14.03 -7.46
N SER A 96 4.25 14.61 -7.94
CA SER A 96 4.95 15.73 -7.28
C SER A 96 4.15 17.03 -7.11
N SER A 97 3.06 17.19 -7.87
CA SER A 97 2.16 18.36 -7.78
C SER A 97 0.94 18.13 -6.88
N PHE A 98 0.77 16.93 -6.33
CA PHE A 98 -0.38 16.57 -5.51
C PHE A 98 -0.03 16.58 -4.02
N LYS A 99 -1.00 16.96 -3.18
CA LYS A 99 -0.84 16.96 -1.72
C LYS A 99 -0.90 15.56 -1.13
N PHE A 100 -1.67 14.66 -1.75
CA PHE A 100 -1.85 13.30 -1.25
C PHE A 100 -1.99 12.28 -2.38
N PRO A 101 -0.85 11.71 -2.83
CA PRO A 101 -0.84 10.66 -3.82
C PRO A 101 -1.17 9.29 -3.21
N ILE A 102 -2.02 8.53 -3.89
CA ILE A 102 -2.28 7.12 -3.60
C ILE A 102 -1.96 6.29 -4.85
N ILE A 103 -1.08 5.30 -4.69
CA ILE A 103 -0.66 4.42 -5.75
C ILE A 103 -1.43 3.11 -5.62
N LEU A 104 -2.04 2.66 -6.71
CA LEU A 104 -2.60 1.32 -6.81
C LEU A 104 -1.56 0.47 -7.53
N GLY A 105 -0.78 -0.27 -6.76
CA GLY A 105 0.35 -1.06 -7.26
C GLY A 105 -0.07 -2.44 -7.75
N SER A 106 0.91 -3.16 -8.28
CA SER A 106 0.77 -4.57 -8.66
C SER A 106 1.25 -5.45 -7.50
N ASP A 107 2.38 -6.14 -7.63
CA ASP A 107 3.01 -6.84 -6.51
C ASP A 107 3.72 -5.85 -5.55
N HIS A 108 4.08 -6.34 -4.35
CA HIS A 108 4.66 -5.51 -3.29
C HIS A 108 6.05 -4.96 -3.66
N SER A 109 6.76 -5.57 -4.60
CA SER A 109 8.06 -5.05 -5.06
C SER A 109 7.94 -3.64 -5.68
N THR A 110 6.74 -3.26 -6.14
CA THR A 110 6.47 -1.92 -6.67
C THR A 110 6.54 -0.82 -5.60
N THR A 111 6.42 -1.15 -4.32
CA THR A 111 6.55 -0.17 -3.23
C THR A 111 7.95 0.43 -3.17
N PHE A 112 9.02 -0.31 -3.50
CA PHE A 112 10.38 0.23 -3.51
C PHE A 112 10.56 1.42 -4.47
N PRO A 113 10.29 1.31 -5.79
CA PRO A 113 10.41 2.46 -6.68
C PRO A 113 9.40 3.58 -6.38
N VAL A 114 8.23 3.27 -5.80
CA VAL A 114 7.27 4.27 -5.31
C VAL A 114 7.87 5.06 -4.17
N VAL A 115 8.41 4.41 -3.14
CA VAL A 115 9.14 5.06 -2.03
C VAL A 115 10.28 5.91 -2.58
N SER A 116 11.07 5.42 -3.53
CA SER A 116 12.13 6.21 -4.17
C SER A 116 11.63 7.42 -4.97
N ALA A 117 10.37 7.41 -5.41
CA ALA A 117 9.74 8.60 -5.98
C ALA A 117 9.38 9.62 -4.88
N PHE A 118 8.91 9.17 -3.73
CA PHE A 118 8.64 10.02 -2.56
C PHE A 118 9.92 10.60 -1.95
N GLU A 119 11.04 9.87 -1.96
CA GLU A 119 12.36 10.38 -1.52
C GLU A 119 12.81 11.65 -2.29
N LYS A 120 12.30 11.85 -3.52
CA LYS A 120 12.56 13.06 -4.33
C LYS A 120 11.70 14.26 -3.92
N ILE A 121 10.64 14.04 -3.16
CA ILE A 121 9.66 15.04 -2.71
C ILE A 121 9.90 15.38 -1.23
N GLU A 122 10.08 14.35 -0.41
CA GLU A 122 10.29 14.43 1.03
C GLU A 122 11.43 13.49 1.42
N LYS A 123 12.40 13.99 2.20
CA LYS A 123 13.58 13.21 2.60
C LYS A 123 13.43 12.56 3.98
N ASP A 124 12.68 13.18 4.90
CA ASP A 124 12.56 12.70 6.28
C ASP A 124 11.16 12.14 6.54
N PHE A 125 11.00 10.85 6.24
CA PHE A 125 9.78 10.10 6.54
C PHE A 125 10.10 8.66 6.96
N GLY A 126 9.21 8.08 7.76
CA GLY A 126 9.21 6.65 8.06
C GLY A 126 8.19 5.91 7.23
N ILE A 127 8.17 4.59 7.37
CA ILE A 127 7.30 3.73 6.58
C ILE A 127 6.52 2.82 7.52
N ILE A 128 5.22 2.71 7.27
CA ILE A 128 4.37 1.70 7.89
C ILE A 128 3.92 0.75 6.79
N VAL A 129 4.15 -0.53 7.01
CA VAL A 129 3.68 -1.61 6.13
C VAL A 129 2.64 -2.42 6.90
N LEU A 130 1.43 -2.52 6.37
CA LEU A 130 0.41 -3.45 6.86
C LEU A 130 0.44 -4.68 5.97
N ASP A 131 0.82 -5.83 6.54
CA ASP A 131 1.21 -7.02 5.78
C ASP A 131 1.10 -8.28 6.65
N ALA A 132 0.80 -9.44 6.04
CA ALA A 132 0.89 -10.74 6.70
C ALA A 132 2.33 -11.27 6.80
N HIS A 133 3.19 -10.86 5.89
CA HIS A 133 4.59 -11.23 5.77
C HIS A 133 5.49 -10.10 6.29
N SER A 134 6.73 -10.43 6.64
CA SER A 134 7.71 -9.38 6.98
C SER A 134 8.42 -8.80 5.77
N ASP A 135 8.55 -9.57 4.70
CA ASP A 135 9.27 -9.19 3.47
C ASP A 135 10.69 -8.65 3.72
N LEU A 136 11.36 -9.25 4.70
CA LEU A 136 12.69 -8.90 5.19
C LEU A 136 13.79 -9.83 4.65
N ARG A 137 13.45 -10.73 3.72
CA ARG A 137 14.44 -11.64 3.13
C ARG A 137 15.54 -10.83 2.45
N GLU A 138 16.76 -11.36 2.47
CA GLU A 138 17.87 -10.76 1.73
C GLU A 138 17.74 -11.05 0.23
N GLU A 139 17.34 -12.28 -0.10
CA GLU A 139 17.03 -12.72 -1.45
C GLU A 139 16.00 -13.85 -1.45
N TRP A 140 15.35 -14.05 -2.60
CA TRP A 140 14.51 -15.21 -2.87
C TRP A 140 14.90 -15.81 -4.22
N GLY A 141 15.35 -17.06 -4.22
CA GLY A 141 15.79 -17.71 -5.47
C GLY A 141 16.92 -16.96 -6.20
N LYS A 142 17.83 -16.32 -5.45
CA LYS A 142 18.90 -15.41 -5.92
C LYS A 142 18.41 -14.07 -6.48
N ASP A 143 17.13 -13.75 -6.32
CA ASP A 143 16.57 -12.46 -6.66
C ASP A 143 16.37 -11.64 -5.38
N THR A 144 17.17 -10.59 -5.23
CA THR A 144 17.06 -9.66 -4.11
C THR A 144 15.87 -8.70 -4.26
N TRP A 145 15.25 -8.65 -5.45
CA TRP A 145 14.17 -7.71 -5.78
C TRP A 145 12.80 -8.37 -5.86
N HIS A 146 12.70 -9.57 -5.31
CA HIS A 146 11.44 -10.25 -5.10
C HIS A 146 10.57 -9.47 -4.09
N HIS A 147 9.24 -9.56 -4.21
CA HIS A 147 8.30 -8.89 -3.29
C HIS A 147 8.64 -9.19 -1.82
N ALA A 148 8.93 -10.46 -1.51
CA ALA A 148 9.39 -10.94 -0.20
C ALA A 148 10.69 -10.31 0.36
N CYS A 149 11.34 -9.39 -0.34
CA CYS A 149 12.55 -8.67 0.08
C CYS A 149 12.32 -7.14 0.21
N VAL A 150 11.13 -6.63 -0.15
CA VAL A 150 10.90 -5.19 -0.35
C VAL A 150 11.11 -4.40 0.94
N SER A 151 10.62 -4.90 2.07
CA SER A 151 10.77 -4.27 3.37
C SER A 151 12.23 -4.26 3.82
N ARG A 152 13.02 -5.28 3.47
CA ARG A 152 14.48 -5.28 3.72
C ARG A 152 15.16 -4.11 3.01
N TYR A 153 14.83 -3.86 1.75
CA TYR A 153 15.43 -2.78 0.98
C TYR A 153 15.04 -1.40 1.49
N ILE A 154 13.75 -1.21 1.73
CA ILE A 154 13.19 0.03 2.24
C ILE A 154 13.80 0.41 3.60
N SER A 155 13.97 -0.59 4.48
CA SER A 155 14.48 -0.37 5.84
C SER A 155 15.93 0.12 5.93
N LYS A 156 16.70 0.01 4.84
CA LYS A 156 18.08 0.51 4.77
C LYS A 156 18.13 2.03 4.95
N ASN A 157 17.14 2.74 4.40
CA ASN A 157 17.10 4.20 4.43
C ASN A 157 16.00 4.77 5.34
N HIS A 158 15.01 3.96 5.71
CA HIS A 158 13.84 4.42 6.47
C HIS A 158 13.60 3.60 7.74
N LYS A 159 13.22 4.29 8.82
CA LYS A 159 12.60 3.62 9.96
C LYS A 159 11.28 3.01 9.52
N THR A 160 11.15 1.70 9.69
CA THR A 160 10.07 0.91 9.12
C THR A 160 9.34 0.14 10.21
N LEU A 161 8.02 0.24 10.24
CA LEU A 161 7.14 -0.54 11.11
C LEU A 161 6.29 -1.47 10.25
N ILE A 162 6.46 -2.77 10.40
CA ILE A 162 5.66 -3.78 9.72
C ILE A 162 4.68 -4.36 10.75
N ALA A 163 3.39 -4.34 10.44
CA ALA A 163 2.35 -4.72 11.39
C ALA A 163 1.33 -5.67 10.76
N GLY A 164 0.98 -6.73 11.49
CA GLY A 164 0.10 -7.80 11.00
C GLY A 164 0.83 -9.09 10.65
N VAL A 165 2.15 -9.14 10.88
CA VAL A 165 3.01 -10.26 10.52
C VAL A 165 2.57 -11.54 11.24
N ARG A 166 2.40 -12.61 10.47
CA ARG A 166 2.04 -13.94 10.95
C ARG A 166 2.64 -15.07 10.10
N SER A 167 3.31 -14.71 9.01
CA SER A 167 4.17 -15.57 8.23
C SER A 167 5.55 -14.92 8.11
N GLN A 168 6.61 -15.60 8.55
CA GLN A 168 7.96 -15.05 8.57
C GLN A 168 9.00 -16.18 8.56
N ASP A 169 10.07 -15.99 7.80
CA ASP A 169 11.23 -16.88 7.78
C ASP A 169 12.15 -16.67 8.98
N PHE A 170 12.86 -17.72 9.39
CA PHE A 170 13.84 -17.63 10.49
C PHE A 170 14.94 -16.59 10.22
N TYR A 171 15.44 -16.48 9.00
CA TYR A 171 16.50 -15.51 8.67
C TYR A 171 16.00 -14.07 8.73
N GLU A 172 14.72 -13.83 8.46
CA GLU A 172 14.07 -12.53 8.64
C GLU A 172 13.95 -12.17 10.12
N TYR A 173 13.57 -13.15 10.94
CA TYR A 173 13.53 -13.00 12.40
C TYR A 173 14.92 -12.68 12.98
N ASP A 174 15.96 -13.37 12.50
CA ASP A 174 17.32 -13.16 12.98
C ASP A 174 17.90 -11.82 12.51
N PHE A 175 17.55 -11.38 11.30
CA PHE A 175 17.91 -10.05 10.80
C PHE A 175 17.51 -8.93 11.77
N LEU A 176 16.34 -9.01 12.41
CA LEU A 176 15.85 -8.00 13.35
C LEU A 176 16.79 -7.79 14.56
N LYS A 177 17.67 -8.76 14.88
CA LYS A 177 18.65 -8.68 15.97
C LYS A 177 19.97 -8.06 15.54
N THR A 178 20.20 -7.93 14.24
CA THR A 178 21.43 -7.36 13.67
C THR A 178 21.48 -5.84 13.83
N LYS A 179 22.64 -5.23 13.57
CA LYS A 179 22.75 -3.76 13.54
C LYS A 179 21.86 -3.14 12.47
N ASP A 180 21.74 -3.78 11.32
CA ASP A 180 20.99 -3.30 10.16
C ASP A 180 19.47 -3.45 10.36
N GLY A 181 19.04 -4.43 11.17
CA GLY A 181 17.64 -4.62 11.54
C GLY A 181 17.11 -3.62 12.57
N LYS A 182 17.95 -2.80 13.20
CA LYS A 182 17.53 -1.85 14.27
C LYS A 182 16.55 -0.78 13.81
N ASN A 183 16.50 -0.49 12.51
CA ASN A 183 15.56 0.45 11.91
C ASN A 183 14.17 -0.17 11.67
N VAL A 184 14.02 -1.48 11.89
CA VAL A 184 12.78 -2.21 11.65
C VAL A 184 12.13 -2.57 12.97
N SER A 185 10.82 -2.40 13.03
CA SER A 185 9.98 -2.95 14.10
C SER A 185 8.90 -3.82 13.48
N VAL A 186 8.78 -5.05 13.97
CA VAL A 186 7.72 -5.98 13.55
C VAL A 186 6.70 -6.13 14.68
N ILE A 187 5.42 -6.02 14.34
CA ILE A 187 4.32 -6.34 15.24
C ILE A 187 3.53 -7.49 14.66
N TYR A 188 3.65 -8.65 15.33
CA TYR A 188 2.91 -9.85 14.96
C TYR A 188 1.40 -9.69 15.14
N ALA A 189 0.62 -10.38 14.30
CA ALA A 189 -0.84 -10.29 14.26
C ALA A 189 -1.47 -10.60 15.62
N ASP A 190 -1.06 -11.68 16.30
CA ASP A 190 -1.58 -12.07 17.63
C ASP A 190 -1.45 -10.93 18.66
N ASN A 191 -0.30 -10.25 18.69
CA ASN A 191 -0.09 -9.10 19.58
C ASN A 191 -0.99 -7.92 19.21
N LEU A 192 -1.16 -7.66 17.90
CA LEU A 192 -1.96 -6.54 17.41
C LEU A 192 -3.46 -6.77 17.61
N HIS A 193 -3.94 -8.01 17.49
CA HIS A 193 -5.32 -8.40 17.82
C HIS A 193 -5.63 -8.19 19.30
N LYS A 194 -4.70 -8.55 20.19
CA LYS A 194 -4.87 -8.40 21.64
C LYS A 194 -4.91 -6.95 22.07
N SER A 195 -4.03 -6.10 21.53
CA SER A 195 -3.96 -4.70 21.94
C SER A 195 -3.22 -3.79 20.96
N LEU A 196 -3.73 -2.57 20.79
CA LEU A 196 -3.03 -1.49 20.09
C LEU A 196 -1.94 -0.81 20.94
N ASN A 197 -1.72 -1.21 22.19
CA ASN A 197 -0.75 -0.55 23.07
C ASN A 197 0.69 -0.65 22.55
N ASN A 198 1.10 -1.83 22.07
CA ASN A 198 2.42 -1.98 21.46
C ASN A 198 2.52 -1.16 20.16
N PHE A 199 1.47 -1.19 19.33
CA PHE A 199 1.40 -0.40 18.10
C PHE A 199 1.57 1.10 18.37
N LYS A 200 0.85 1.65 19.36
CA LYS A 200 1.02 3.06 19.82
C LYS A 200 2.46 3.36 20.24
N LYS A 201 3.12 2.46 20.96
CA LYS A 201 4.52 2.64 21.39
C LYS A 201 5.47 2.67 20.20
N GLN A 202 5.28 1.81 19.20
CA GLN A 202 6.14 1.80 18.00
C GLN A 202 5.87 3.01 17.11
N LEU A 203 4.61 3.44 16.96
CA LEU A 203 4.28 4.67 16.23
C LEU A 203 5.08 5.87 16.75
N LYS A 204 5.19 6.05 18.07
CA LYS A 204 5.94 7.16 18.67
C LYS A 204 7.44 7.18 18.30
N LYS A 205 8.02 6.05 17.91
CA LYS A 205 9.44 5.94 17.50
C LYS A 205 9.68 6.27 16.03
N LEU A 206 8.63 6.23 15.21
CA LEU A 206 8.71 6.60 13.80
C LEU A 206 8.79 8.13 13.63
N PRO A 207 9.34 8.63 12.52
CA PRO A 207 9.26 10.03 12.13
C PRO A 207 7.83 10.57 12.12
N LYS A 208 7.68 11.90 12.04
CA LYS A 208 6.37 12.55 11.97
C LYS A 208 5.64 12.22 10.68
N LYS A 209 6.35 12.28 9.56
CA LYS A 209 5.84 11.96 8.23
C LYS A 209 5.97 10.48 7.93
N ILE A 210 4.95 9.89 7.33
CA ILE A 210 4.88 8.46 7.05
C ILE A 210 4.38 8.22 5.63
N PHE A 211 5.05 7.32 4.92
CA PHE A 211 4.47 6.64 3.76
C PHE A 211 3.81 5.34 4.24
N LEU A 212 2.56 5.11 3.84
CA LEU A 212 1.76 3.95 4.25
C LEU A 212 1.65 2.95 3.11
N SER A 213 2.23 1.77 3.28
CA SER A 213 2.06 0.65 2.35
C SER A 213 1.09 -0.37 2.93
N ILE A 214 0.13 -0.83 2.12
CA ILE A 214 -0.83 -1.85 2.51
C ILE A 214 -0.76 -3.00 1.52
N ASP A 215 -0.16 -4.10 1.95
CA ASP A 215 -0.35 -5.39 1.31
C ASP A 215 -1.76 -5.90 1.65
N VAL A 216 -2.51 -6.33 0.64
CA VAL A 216 -3.89 -6.79 0.87
C VAL A 216 -3.95 -8.16 1.55
N ASP A 217 -2.86 -8.91 1.61
CA ASP A 217 -2.80 -10.14 2.41
C ASP A 217 -2.79 -9.86 3.93
N PHE A 218 -2.63 -8.60 4.35
CA PHE A 218 -2.88 -8.15 5.73
C PHE A 218 -4.30 -8.53 6.20
N PHE A 219 -5.27 -8.50 5.29
CA PHE A 219 -6.65 -8.84 5.58
C PHE A 219 -6.82 -10.36 5.69
N ASP A 220 -7.79 -10.79 6.52
CA ASP A 220 -8.08 -12.21 6.63
C ASP A 220 -8.59 -12.77 5.28
N PRO A 221 -8.21 -14.00 4.87
CA PRO A 221 -8.67 -14.62 3.64
C PRO A 221 -10.20 -14.78 3.53
N SER A 222 -10.94 -14.77 4.64
CA SER A 222 -12.40 -14.70 4.61
C SER A 222 -12.95 -13.38 4.06
N ILE A 223 -12.12 -12.34 3.98
CA ILE A 223 -12.45 -11.00 3.48
C ILE A 223 -11.77 -10.75 2.14
N ILE A 224 -10.45 -10.94 2.06
CA ILE A 224 -9.66 -10.81 0.82
C ILE A 224 -8.90 -12.11 0.56
N LYS A 225 -9.38 -12.90 -0.39
CA LYS A 225 -8.77 -14.17 -0.82
C LYS A 225 -7.93 -14.00 -2.09
N ASN A 226 -8.21 -12.98 -2.89
CA ASN A 226 -7.55 -12.71 -4.16
C ASN A 226 -6.23 -11.95 -3.94
N THR A 227 -5.28 -12.68 -3.36
CA THR A 227 -3.86 -12.34 -3.29
C THR A 227 -3.06 -13.58 -3.72
N ASN A 228 -1.75 -13.45 -3.85
CA ASN A 228 -0.87 -14.57 -4.18
C ASN A 228 -0.56 -15.44 -2.94
N THR A 229 -0.56 -14.84 -1.75
CA THR A 229 -0.16 -15.46 -0.49
C THR A 229 -1.19 -15.22 0.62
N PRO A 230 -2.43 -15.74 0.50
CA PRO A 230 -3.46 -15.53 1.51
C PRO A 230 -3.09 -16.24 2.82
N GLU A 231 -3.02 -15.49 3.92
CA GLU A 231 -2.54 -16.01 5.21
C GLU A 231 -3.65 -15.94 6.29
N PRO A 232 -4.07 -17.05 6.92
CA PRO A 232 -5.12 -17.05 7.95
C PRO A 232 -4.80 -16.19 9.18
N GLY A 233 -5.83 -15.69 9.87
CA GLY A 233 -5.64 -14.91 11.10
C GLY A 233 -5.30 -13.44 10.82
N GLY A 234 -5.84 -12.91 9.72
CA GLY A 234 -5.69 -11.52 9.33
C GLY A 234 -6.74 -10.60 9.96
N PHE A 235 -6.80 -9.36 9.46
CA PHE A 235 -7.62 -8.31 10.07
C PHE A 235 -8.93 -8.08 9.31
N ASN A 236 -9.98 -7.77 10.06
CA ASN A 236 -11.25 -7.31 9.48
C ASN A 236 -11.34 -5.79 9.36
N TRP A 237 -12.34 -5.31 8.62
CA TRP A 237 -12.59 -3.89 8.38
C TRP A 237 -12.49 -3.05 9.66
N ASN A 238 -13.23 -3.43 10.72
CA ASN A 238 -13.30 -2.66 11.95
C ASN A 238 -11.97 -2.61 12.71
N GLN A 239 -11.21 -3.70 12.71
CA GLN A 239 -9.87 -3.71 13.28
C GLN A 239 -8.93 -2.80 12.48
N THR A 240 -8.96 -2.89 11.15
CA THR A 240 -8.16 -2.03 10.26
C THR A 240 -8.50 -0.56 10.45
N MET A 241 -9.78 -0.19 10.59
CA MET A 241 -10.19 1.19 10.84
C MET A 241 -9.64 1.74 12.17
N LYS A 242 -9.57 0.92 13.22
CA LYS A 242 -8.96 1.32 14.50
C LYS A 242 -7.46 1.59 14.34
N ILE A 243 -6.77 0.75 13.56
CA ILE A 243 -5.34 0.90 13.25
C ILE A 243 -5.10 2.17 12.43
N LEU A 244 -5.82 2.34 11.30
CA LEU A 244 -5.70 3.51 10.44
C LEU A 244 -6.04 4.81 11.16
N ASN A 245 -7.14 4.84 11.91
CA ASN A 245 -7.52 6.02 12.70
C ASN A 245 -6.42 6.43 13.69
N LEU A 246 -5.72 5.45 14.29
CA LEU A 246 -4.62 5.73 15.18
C LEU A 246 -3.38 6.24 14.42
N ILE A 247 -3.04 5.63 13.28
CA ILE A 247 -1.95 6.09 12.40
C ILE A 247 -2.16 7.56 12.02
N PHE A 248 -3.33 7.90 11.48
CA PHE A 248 -3.64 9.26 11.02
C PHE A 248 -3.80 10.29 12.15
N LYS A 249 -4.05 9.86 13.39
CA LYS A 249 -4.05 10.76 14.56
C LYS A 249 -2.64 11.13 15.03
N GLU A 250 -1.69 10.21 14.89
CA GLU A 250 -0.34 10.36 15.45
C GLU A 250 0.69 10.81 14.39
N LYS A 251 0.37 10.65 13.10
CA LYS A 251 1.31 10.80 11.99
C LYS A 251 0.73 11.59 10.82
N GLU A 252 1.62 12.24 10.10
CA GLU A 252 1.30 12.92 8.84
C GLU A 252 1.56 11.97 7.68
N ILE A 253 0.49 11.44 7.08
CA ILE A 253 0.63 10.49 5.96
C ILE A 253 0.88 11.29 4.68
N ILE A 254 2.03 11.08 4.04
CA ILE A 254 2.45 11.84 2.85
C ILE A 254 1.94 11.21 1.55
N GLY A 255 1.65 9.92 1.60
CA GLY A 255 1.07 9.14 0.51
C GLY A 255 0.88 7.69 0.95
N ALA A 256 0.25 6.90 0.09
CA ALA A 256 0.03 5.50 0.35
C ALA A 256 0.12 4.64 -0.91
N ASP A 257 0.35 3.34 -0.74
CA ASP A 257 0.09 2.35 -1.78
C ASP A 257 -0.76 1.17 -1.27
N ILE A 258 -1.43 0.52 -2.23
CA ILE A 258 -2.20 -0.71 -2.04
C ILE A 258 -1.71 -1.69 -3.10
N VAL A 259 -1.24 -2.88 -2.67
CA VAL A 259 -0.52 -3.85 -3.51
C VAL A 259 -1.05 -5.29 -3.30
N GLU A 260 -0.56 -6.24 -4.10
CA GLU A 260 -0.87 -7.69 -4.08
C GLU A 260 -2.34 -8.09 -4.35
N PHE A 261 -3.23 -7.16 -4.65
CA PHE A 261 -4.59 -7.52 -5.07
C PHE A 261 -4.58 -8.17 -6.46
N SER A 262 -4.78 -9.48 -6.47
CA SER A 262 -4.63 -10.36 -7.64
C SER A 262 -5.97 -11.01 -7.97
N PRO A 263 -6.90 -10.28 -8.63
CA PRO A 263 -8.21 -10.82 -8.97
C PRO A 263 -8.08 -11.98 -9.96
N LYS A 264 -8.46 -13.19 -9.53
CA LYS A 264 -8.41 -14.44 -10.30
C LYS A 264 -9.82 -14.92 -10.67
N GLY A 265 -9.98 -15.41 -11.90
CA GLY A 265 -11.23 -15.99 -12.42
C GLY A 265 -12.05 -15.03 -13.30
N ALA A 266 -12.82 -15.59 -14.24
CA ALA A 266 -13.61 -14.84 -15.23
C ALA A 266 -14.95 -14.31 -14.68
N ASN A 267 -15.33 -14.69 -13.45
CA ASN A 267 -16.62 -14.36 -12.85
C ASN A 267 -16.46 -13.38 -11.68
N TRP A 268 -17.54 -12.64 -11.40
CA TRP A 268 -17.75 -11.60 -10.37
C TRP A 268 -17.28 -11.90 -8.93
N ASN A 269 -16.63 -13.03 -8.65
CA ASN A 269 -16.22 -13.50 -7.33
C ASN A 269 -15.19 -12.62 -6.59
N PHE A 270 -14.66 -11.58 -7.23
CA PHE A 270 -13.75 -10.60 -6.61
C PHE A 270 -14.38 -9.20 -6.47
N SER A 271 -15.63 -8.98 -6.91
CA SER A 271 -16.23 -7.64 -6.88
C SER A 271 -16.41 -7.10 -5.47
N SER A 272 -16.67 -7.96 -4.48
CA SER A 272 -16.71 -7.56 -3.07
C SER A 272 -15.35 -7.15 -2.53
N GLU A 273 -14.28 -7.84 -2.94
CA GLU A 273 -12.90 -7.55 -2.52
C GLU A 273 -12.40 -6.24 -3.14
N SER A 274 -12.65 -6.04 -4.44
CA SER A 274 -12.32 -4.78 -5.09
C SER A 274 -13.16 -3.61 -4.56
N TYR A 275 -14.44 -3.82 -4.21
CA TYR A 275 -15.26 -2.83 -3.53
C TYR A 275 -14.71 -2.50 -2.13
N PHE A 276 -14.32 -3.53 -1.36
CA PHE A 276 -13.68 -3.35 -0.05
C PHE A 276 -12.42 -2.49 -0.16
N LEU A 277 -11.56 -2.77 -1.13
CA LEU A 277 -10.33 -2.00 -1.36
C LEU A 277 -10.61 -0.59 -1.89
N ALA A 278 -11.63 -0.42 -2.74
CA ALA A 278 -12.07 0.91 -3.15
C ALA A 278 -12.57 1.73 -1.95
N LYS A 279 -13.37 1.13 -1.05
CA LYS A 279 -13.82 1.78 0.18
C LYS A 279 -12.63 2.08 1.09
N LEU A 280 -11.64 1.20 1.19
CA LEU A 280 -10.40 1.41 1.94
C LEU A 280 -9.64 2.64 1.42
N VAL A 281 -9.42 2.74 0.11
CA VAL A 281 -8.79 3.92 -0.53
C VAL A 281 -9.55 5.19 -0.17
N TYR A 282 -10.88 5.18 -0.32
CA TYR A 282 -11.68 6.35 0.00
C TYR A 282 -11.63 6.72 1.49
N LYS A 283 -11.54 5.71 2.35
CA LYS A 283 -11.40 5.90 3.79
C LYS A 283 -10.05 6.48 4.19
N ILE A 284 -8.97 6.08 3.53
CA ILE A 284 -7.63 6.67 3.70
C ILE A 284 -7.65 8.15 3.32
N ILE A 285 -8.31 8.51 2.21
CA ILE A 285 -8.52 9.91 1.82
C ILE A 285 -9.33 10.64 2.91
N ALA A 286 -10.41 10.04 3.39
CA ALA A 286 -11.23 10.60 4.45
C ALA A 286 -10.44 10.85 5.73
N TYR A 287 -9.54 9.94 6.12
CA TYR A 287 -8.66 10.15 7.28
C TYR A 287 -7.66 11.29 7.08
N LYS A 288 -7.18 11.52 5.85
CA LYS A 288 -6.22 12.59 5.52
C LYS A 288 -6.82 13.99 5.59
N PHE A 289 -8.06 14.16 5.14
CA PHE A 289 -8.70 15.46 4.95
C PHE A 289 -9.89 15.70 5.89
N LYS A 290 -9.86 15.09 7.09
CA LYS A 290 -10.83 15.38 8.16
C LYS A 290 -10.78 16.82 8.63
#